data_AF-A0A833QQ41-F1
#
_entry.id   AF-A0A833QQ41-F1
#
_cell.length_a   1.000
_cell.length_b   1.000
_cell.length_c   1.000
_cell.angle_alpha   90.00
_cell.angle_beta   90.00
_cell.angle_gamma   90.00
#
_symmetry.space_group_name_H-M   'P 1'
#
loop_
_entity.id
_entity.type
_entity.pdbx_description
1 polymer ?
#
loop_
_entity_poly.entity_id
_entity_poly.type
_entity_poly.pdbx_seq_one_letter_code
_entity_poly.pdbx_strand_id
1 'polypeptide(L)'
;MGKLGERTAAFLNNRWLVFVAAMWLQSVASIGQLARIGVAKDLGDSVGSLAGFLCGIIPLWAALLIGAVANFVGYGWVWLVVTGRSPTLSLWPMCILIFIGTNGETFYNTAALVSCVQNFPKNRGPIVGILKGFAGLSGAILTQIFAMIHTPDKSALLFMVATGPSMVAIALMFLVRPVRGPRQVRKYDQSNFLYIYSICLILAAYLMGVMIV
;
A
#
# COMPACT_ATOMS: atom_id res chain seq x y z
N MET A 1 0.50 -36.45 -6.57
CA MET A 1 0.83 -35.15 -5.92
C MET A 1 1.38 -34.07 -6.87
N GLY A 2 1.89 -34.37 -8.08
CA GLY A 2 2.49 -33.36 -8.99
C GLY A 2 1.52 -32.31 -9.59
N LYS A 3 0.31 -32.72 -10.01
CA LYS A 3 -0.65 -31.81 -10.69
C LYS A 3 -1.18 -30.66 -9.81
N LEU A 4 -1.25 -30.85 -8.49
CA LEU A 4 -1.71 -29.79 -7.57
C LEU A 4 -0.60 -28.76 -7.35
N GLY A 5 0.65 -29.24 -7.18
CA GLY A 5 1.85 -28.39 -7.06
C GLY A 5 2.09 -27.52 -8.28
N GLU A 6 1.92 -28.07 -9.49
CA GLU A 6 2.03 -27.30 -10.74
C GLU A 6 0.91 -26.27 -10.89
N ARG A 7 -0.33 -26.60 -10.50
CA ARG A 7 -1.45 -25.65 -10.51
C ARG A 7 -1.26 -24.53 -9.50
N THR A 8 -0.78 -24.83 -8.29
CA THR A 8 -0.46 -23.81 -7.28
C THR A 8 0.72 -22.96 -7.71
N ALA A 9 1.75 -23.55 -8.31
CA ALA A 9 2.89 -22.80 -8.86
C ALA A 9 2.44 -21.90 -10.01
N ALA A 10 1.60 -22.39 -10.93
CA ALA A 10 1.04 -21.59 -12.02
C ALA A 10 0.14 -20.44 -11.53
N PHE A 11 -0.61 -20.67 -10.44
CA PHE A 11 -1.44 -19.64 -9.80
C PHE A 11 -0.57 -18.57 -9.11
N LEU A 12 0.45 -18.99 -8.36
CA LEU A 12 1.40 -18.09 -7.68
C LEU A 12 2.27 -17.30 -8.66
N ASN A 13 2.53 -17.84 -9.85
CA ASN A 13 3.25 -17.16 -10.93
C ASN A 13 2.31 -16.35 -11.85
N ASN A 14 1.06 -16.11 -11.46
CA ASN A 14 0.13 -15.34 -12.28
C ASN A 14 0.36 -13.83 -12.11
N ARG A 15 0.59 -13.14 -13.23
CA ARG A 15 0.87 -11.70 -13.28
C ARG A 15 -0.28 -10.87 -12.69
N TRP A 16 -1.52 -11.34 -12.85
CA TRP A 16 -2.71 -10.71 -12.27
C TRP A 16 -2.78 -10.85 -10.74
N LEU A 17 -2.23 -11.93 -10.17
CA LEU A 17 -2.18 -12.11 -8.72
C LEU A 17 -1.25 -11.07 -8.07
N VAL A 18 -0.11 -10.79 -8.71
CA VAL A 18 0.81 -9.71 -8.30
C VAL A 18 0.10 -8.35 -8.34
N PHE A 19 -0.69 -8.09 -9.38
CA PHE A 19 -1.46 -6.85 -9.51
C PHE A 19 -2.52 -6.70 -8.40
N VAL A 20 -3.27 -7.77 -8.11
CA VAL A 20 -4.22 -7.79 -7.01
C VAL A 20 -3.51 -7.59 -5.67
N ALA A 21 -2.42 -8.30 -5.41
CA ALA A 21 -1.62 -8.13 -4.19
C ALA A 21 -1.09 -6.69 -4.04
N ALA A 22 -0.68 -6.05 -5.14
CA ALA A 22 -0.27 -4.65 -5.15
C ALA A 22 -1.43 -3.67 -4.88
N MET A 23 -2.65 -3.97 -5.33
CA MET A 23 -3.85 -3.20 -4.97
C MET A 23 -4.17 -3.33 -3.48
N TRP A 24 -4.07 -4.54 -2.91
CA TRP A 24 -4.23 -4.77 -1.48
C TRP A 24 -3.17 -4.04 -0.66
N LEU A 25 -1.89 -4.12 -1.05
CA LEU A 25 -0.82 -3.38 -0.37
C LEU A 25 -1.07 -1.87 -0.36
N GLN A 26 -1.47 -1.29 -1.50
CA GLN A 26 -1.79 0.13 -1.56
C GLN A 26 -3.01 0.50 -0.74
N SER A 27 -4.04 -0.35 -0.72
CA SER A 27 -5.24 -0.10 0.07
C SER A 27 -4.94 -0.01 1.56
N VAL A 28 -4.01 -0.83 2.04
CA VAL A 28 -3.67 -0.88 3.46
C VAL A 28 -2.65 0.21 3.80
N ALA A 29 -1.75 0.56 2.88
CA ALA A 29 -0.89 1.74 3.01
C ALA A 29 -1.69 3.06 3.12
N SER A 30 -2.89 3.14 2.53
CA SER A 30 -3.75 4.32 2.68
C SER A 30 -4.36 4.50 4.08
N ILE A 31 -4.28 3.49 4.97
CA ILE A 31 -4.82 3.59 6.34
C ILE A 31 -4.05 4.64 7.16
N GLY A 32 -2.72 4.72 7.05
CA GLY A 32 -1.94 5.71 7.80
C GLY A 32 -1.99 7.13 7.21
N GLN A 33 -2.51 7.28 5.98
CA GLN A 33 -2.77 8.59 5.37
C GLN A 33 -3.93 9.36 6.03
N LEU A 34 -4.75 8.69 6.83
CA LEU A 34 -5.91 9.29 7.52
C LEU A 34 -5.52 10.17 8.72
N ALA A 35 -4.28 10.06 9.21
CA ALA A 35 -3.78 10.94 10.25
C ALA A 35 -3.42 12.31 9.67
N ARG A 36 -3.96 13.39 10.24
CA ARG A 36 -3.86 14.81 9.78
C ARG A 36 -2.44 15.40 9.84
N ILE A 37 -1.46 14.76 9.23
CA ILE A 37 -0.05 15.20 9.22
C ILE A 37 0.41 15.36 7.76
N GLY A 38 -0.39 16.10 6.97
CA GLY A 38 -0.16 16.28 5.53
C GLY A 38 1.22 16.84 5.19
N VAL A 39 1.76 17.75 6.01
CA VAL A 39 3.07 18.37 5.75
C VAL A 39 4.24 17.38 5.91
N ALA A 40 4.20 16.52 6.94
CA ALA A 40 5.22 15.47 7.12
C ALA A 40 5.11 14.40 6.02
N LYS A 41 3.91 14.20 5.49
CA LYS A 41 3.63 13.30 4.37
C LYS A 41 4.18 13.85 3.05
N ASP A 42 3.95 15.12 2.72
CA ASP A 42 4.44 15.73 1.47
C ASP A 42 5.98 15.78 1.41
N LEU A 43 6.61 15.99 2.57
CA LEU A 43 8.06 15.84 2.74
C LEU A 43 8.52 14.39 2.56
N GLY A 44 7.78 13.40 3.10
CA GLY A 44 8.07 11.97 2.93
C GLY A 44 7.90 11.47 1.49
N ASP A 45 6.86 11.93 0.77
CA ASP A 45 6.63 11.60 -0.64
C ASP A 45 7.78 12.11 -1.54
N SER A 46 8.37 13.26 -1.20
CA SER A 46 9.55 13.81 -1.90
C SER A 46 10.80 12.92 -1.72
N VAL A 47 10.94 12.30 -0.55
CA VAL A 47 11.99 11.31 -0.23
C VAL A 47 11.67 9.92 -0.84
N GLY A 48 10.44 9.68 -1.29
CA GLY A 48 10.04 8.49 -2.04
C GLY A 48 10.84 8.25 -3.33
N SER A 49 11.47 9.30 -3.89
CA SER A 49 12.46 9.18 -4.97
C SER A 49 13.64 8.25 -4.60
N LEU A 50 14.06 8.30 -3.34
CA LEU A 50 15.12 7.47 -2.75
C LEU A 50 14.66 6.02 -2.55
N ALA A 51 13.39 5.81 -2.17
CA ALA A 51 12.77 4.49 -2.12
C ALA A 51 12.69 3.84 -3.52
N GLY A 52 12.43 4.64 -4.56
CA GLY A 52 12.47 4.21 -5.96
C GLY A 52 13.84 3.73 -6.41
N PHE A 53 14.89 4.48 -6.06
CA PHE A 53 16.27 4.09 -6.34
C PHE A 53 16.67 2.81 -5.59
N LEU A 54 16.34 2.73 -4.29
CA LEU A 54 16.58 1.54 -3.47
C LEU A 54 15.86 0.31 -4.04
N CYS A 55 14.58 0.40 -4.39
CA CYS A 55 13.83 -0.70 -5.02
C CYS A 55 14.40 -1.15 -6.38
N GLY A 56 15.26 -0.34 -7.01
CA GLY A 56 16.01 -0.73 -8.21
C GLY A 56 17.27 -1.56 -7.92
N ILE A 57 17.81 -1.48 -6.70
CA ILE A 57 19.06 -2.14 -6.28
C ILE A 57 18.76 -3.36 -5.40
N ILE A 58 17.85 -3.22 -4.43
CA ILE A 58 17.46 -4.29 -3.50
C ILE A 58 16.25 -5.06 -4.02
N PRO A 59 16.13 -6.36 -3.69
CA PRO A 59 14.96 -7.14 -4.10
C PRO A 59 13.69 -6.61 -3.43
N LEU A 60 12.58 -6.62 -4.15
CA LEU A 60 11.30 -6.03 -3.72
C LEU A 60 10.79 -6.56 -2.38
N TRP A 61 11.06 -7.82 -2.04
CA TRP A 61 10.71 -8.39 -0.74
C TRP A 61 11.47 -7.73 0.41
N ALA A 62 12.75 -7.35 0.19
CA ALA A 62 13.56 -6.67 1.19
C ALA A 62 13.11 -5.22 1.35
N ALA A 63 12.70 -4.56 0.27
CA ALA A 63 12.12 -3.22 0.32
C ALA A 63 10.80 -3.20 1.12
N LEU A 64 9.93 -4.20 0.92
CA LEU A 64 8.70 -4.36 1.72
C LEU A 64 9.00 -4.62 3.20
N LEU A 65 10.05 -5.38 3.51
CA LEU A 65 10.45 -5.64 4.89
C LEU A 65 10.98 -4.37 5.57
N ILE A 66 11.82 -3.59 4.89
CA ILE A 66 12.28 -2.28 5.37
C ILE A 66 11.10 -1.35 5.62
N GLY A 67 10.15 -1.30 4.69
CA GLY A 67 8.90 -0.54 4.84
C GLY A 67 8.08 -0.99 6.05
N ALA A 68 7.98 -2.30 6.29
CA ALA A 68 7.26 -2.87 7.43
C ALA A 68 7.90 -2.57 8.77
N VAL A 69 9.22 -2.66 8.85
CA VAL A 69 9.95 -2.27 10.06
C VAL A 69 9.80 -0.78 10.32
N ALA A 70 9.98 0.07 9.30
CA ALA A 70 9.84 1.52 9.43
C ALA A 70 8.42 1.93 9.86
N ASN A 71 7.40 1.34 9.24
CA ASN A 71 5.99 1.60 9.56
C ASN A 71 5.64 1.17 11.00
N PHE A 72 6.05 -0.05 11.38
CA PHE A 72 5.79 -0.58 12.72
C PHE A 72 6.53 0.21 13.80
N VAL A 73 7.79 0.57 13.57
CA VAL A 73 8.59 1.35 14.53
C VAL A 73 8.04 2.78 14.64
N GLY A 74 7.77 3.46 13.52
CA GLY A 74 7.26 4.83 13.53
C GLY A 74 5.91 4.96 14.23
N TYR A 75 4.89 4.29 13.71
CA TYR A 75 3.53 4.39 14.26
C TYR A 75 3.35 3.61 15.57
N GLY A 76 4.07 2.49 15.75
CA GLY A 76 4.02 1.72 16.99
C GLY A 76 4.60 2.50 18.18
N TRP A 77 5.65 3.29 17.95
CA TRP A 77 6.18 4.17 18.99
C TRP A 77 5.24 5.35 19.29
N VAL A 78 4.62 5.94 18.26
CA VAL A 78 3.57 6.97 18.46
C VAL A 78 2.41 6.40 19.29
N TRP A 79 2.01 5.16 19.04
CA TRP A 79 1.00 4.47 19.83
C TRP A 79 1.39 4.28 21.30
N LEU A 80 2.65 3.92 21.58
CA LEU A 80 3.17 3.78 22.96
C LEU A 80 3.14 5.11 23.74
N VAL A 81 3.43 6.22 23.06
CA VAL A 81 3.36 7.55 23.68
C VAL A 81 1.91 7.95 23.97
N VAL A 82 1.00 7.71 23.02
CA VAL A 82 -0.43 8.04 23.19
C VAL A 82 -1.11 7.18 24.26
N THR A 83 -0.67 5.94 24.44
CA THR A 83 -1.17 5.04 25.50
C THR A 83 -0.53 5.27 26.88
N GLY A 84 0.37 6.25 27.00
CA GLY A 84 1.05 6.57 28.26
C GLY A 84 2.03 5.49 28.74
N ARG A 85 2.41 4.55 27.87
CA ARG A 85 3.37 3.47 28.18
C ARG A 85 4.82 3.92 28.05
N SER A 86 5.07 4.99 27.30
CA SER A 86 6.38 5.63 27.17
C SER A 86 6.32 7.10 27.62
N PRO A 87 7.43 7.69 28.09
CA PRO A 87 7.47 9.09 28.48
C PRO A 87 7.02 10.00 27.33
N THR A 88 6.36 11.10 27.67
CA THR A 88 5.93 12.12 26.70
C THR A 88 7.16 12.65 25.97
N LEU A 89 7.29 12.29 24.70
CA LEU A 89 8.34 12.80 23.84
C LEU A 89 8.06 14.26 23.47
N SER A 90 9.12 15.04 23.32
CA SER A 90 9.04 16.39 22.72
C SER A 90 8.46 16.31 21.30
N LEU A 91 8.01 17.44 20.77
CA LEU A 91 7.46 17.53 19.41
C LEU A 91 8.45 17.06 18.35
N TRP A 92 9.75 17.31 18.55
CA TRP A 92 10.79 16.96 17.57
C TRP A 92 10.95 15.44 17.37
N PRO A 93 11.15 14.61 18.42
CA PRO A 93 11.17 13.16 18.28
C PRO A 93 9.87 12.58 17.70
N MET A 94 8.71 13.16 18.03
CA MET A 94 7.43 12.74 17.45
C MET A 94 7.40 12.97 15.93
N CYS A 95 7.87 14.13 15.46
CA CYS A 95 7.98 14.41 14.02
C CYS A 95 8.91 13.42 13.31
N ILE A 96 10.03 13.04 13.93
CA ILE A 96 10.93 12.02 13.36
C ILE A 96 10.23 10.66 13.27
N LEU A 97 9.53 10.22 14.32
CA LEU A 97 8.83 8.93 14.33
C LEU A 97 7.72 8.87 13.27
N ILE A 98 6.95 9.96 13.15
CA ILE A 98 5.95 10.10 12.11
C ILE A 98 6.61 10.08 10.73
N PHE A 99 7.72 10.79 10.55
CA PHE A 99 8.48 10.79 9.30
C PHE A 99 8.99 9.38 8.94
N ILE A 100 9.50 8.62 9.90
CA ILE A 100 9.92 7.22 9.67
C ILE A 100 8.73 6.36 9.28
N GLY A 101 7.58 6.52 9.97
CA GLY A 101 6.36 5.79 9.66
C GLY A 101 5.83 6.07 8.25
N THR A 102 5.75 7.35 7.86
CA THR A 102 5.30 7.77 6.53
C THR A 102 6.26 7.31 5.42
N ASN A 103 7.57 7.28 5.69
CA ASN A 103 8.53 6.69 4.76
C ASN A 103 8.35 5.16 4.62
N GLY A 104 7.84 4.47 5.64
CA GLY A 104 7.49 3.05 5.52
C GLY A 104 6.42 2.78 4.47
N GLU A 105 5.41 3.65 4.38
CA GLU A 105 4.32 3.55 3.40
C GLU A 105 4.81 3.80 1.96
N THR A 106 5.79 4.70 1.76
CA THR A 106 6.34 4.97 0.42
C THR A 106 7.08 3.76 -0.14
N PHE A 107 7.72 2.93 0.70
CA PHE A 107 8.28 1.64 0.28
C PHE A 107 7.21 0.66 -0.21
N TYR A 108 6.04 0.59 0.45
CA TYR A 108 4.96 -0.27 0.00
C TYR A 108 4.41 0.14 -1.36
N ASN A 109 4.14 1.44 -1.54
CA ASN A 109 3.62 1.97 -2.79
C ASN A 109 4.63 1.77 -3.93
N THR A 110 5.90 2.08 -3.68
CA THR A 110 6.98 1.90 -4.66
C THR A 110 7.16 0.44 -5.03
N ALA A 111 7.19 -0.48 -4.06
CA ALA A 111 7.36 -1.90 -4.33
C ALA A 111 6.16 -2.47 -5.11
N ALA A 112 4.94 -2.08 -4.75
CA ALA A 112 3.72 -2.44 -5.47
C ALA A 112 3.75 -1.92 -6.92
N LEU A 113 4.11 -0.65 -7.12
CA LEU A 113 4.15 -0.01 -8.43
C LEU A 113 5.25 -0.60 -9.33
N VAL A 114 6.48 -0.70 -8.81
CA VAL A 114 7.63 -1.25 -9.57
C VAL A 114 7.37 -2.69 -9.97
N SER A 115 6.82 -3.50 -9.06
CA SER A 115 6.43 -4.89 -9.36
C SER A 115 5.41 -4.95 -10.49
N CYS A 116 4.33 -4.16 -10.43
CA CYS A 116 3.29 -4.14 -11.46
C CYS A 116 3.77 -3.61 -12.82
N VAL A 117 4.60 -2.57 -12.84
CA VAL A 117 5.14 -1.99 -14.07
C VAL A 117 6.11 -2.93 -14.75
N GLN A 118 6.99 -3.61 -13.99
CA GLN A 118 7.86 -4.65 -14.52
C GLN A 118 7.06 -5.84 -15.03
N ASN A 119 5.97 -6.15 -14.34
CA ASN A 119 5.08 -7.24 -14.67
C ASN A 119 4.10 -6.90 -15.80
N PHE A 120 4.06 -5.69 -16.36
CA PHE A 120 3.23 -5.33 -17.53
C PHE A 120 3.88 -4.18 -18.32
N PRO A 121 4.98 -4.46 -19.05
CA PRO A 121 5.83 -3.41 -19.60
C PRO A 121 5.20 -2.59 -20.72
N LYS A 122 4.13 -3.06 -21.36
CA LYS A 122 3.44 -2.36 -22.47
C LYS A 122 2.29 -1.44 -22.00
N ASN A 123 1.71 -1.67 -20.82
CA ASN A 123 0.56 -0.91 -20.31
C ASN A 123 0.90 -0.17 -19.01
N ARG A 124 2.09 0.45 -18.93
CA ARG A 124 2.59 1.08 -17.69
C ARG A 124 1.69 2.22 -17.19
N GLY A 125 1.19 3.06 -18.11
CA GLY A 125 0.35 4.21 -17.79
C GLY A 125 -0.96 3.83 -17.08
N PRO A 126 -1.81 3.00 -17.70
CA PRO A 126 -3.06 2.54 -17.08
C PRO A 126 -2.86 1.85 -15.73
N ILE A 127 -1.78 1.08 -15.58
CA ILE A 127 -1.46 0.36 -14.33
C ILE A 127 -1.13 1.31 -13.21
N VAL A 128 -0.25 2.28 -13.45
CA VAL A 128 0.06 3.32 -12.47
C VAL A 128 -1.19 4.11 -12.11
N GLY A 129 -2.05 4.42 -13.10
CA GLY A 129 -3.32 5.10 -12.90
C GLY A 129 -4.28 4.33 -11.99
N ILE A 130 -4.50 3.04 -12.24
CA ILE A 130 -5.38 2.20 -11.42
C ILE A 130 -4.84 2.03 -10.02
N LEU A 131 -3.54 1.73 -9.88
CA LEU A 131 -2.89 1.54 -8.57
C LEU A 131 -3.03 2.81 -7.71
N LYS A 132 -2.64 3.97 -8.26
CA LYS A 132 -2.70 5.25 -7.56
C LYS A 132 -4.15 5.70 -7.29
N GLY A 133 -5.06 5.43 -8.23
CA GLY A 133 -6.49 5.67 -8.05
C GLY A 133 -7.07 4.82 -6.91
N PHE A 134 -6.69 3.55 -6.81
CA PHE A 134 -7.13 2.65 -5.75
C PHE A 134 -6.57 3.05 -4.38
N ALA A 135 -5.35 3.57 -4.33
CA ALA A 135 -4.79 4.16 -3.11
C ALA A 135 -5.65 5.34 -2.60
N GLY A 136 -6.11 6.21 -3.50
CA GLY A 136 -7.04 7.29 -3.12
C GLY A 136 -8.43 6.79 -2.70
N LEU A 137 -9.00 5.85 -3.46
CA LEU A 137 -10.33 5.28 -3.18
C LEU A 137 -10.38 4.55 -1.84
N SER A 138 -9.37 3.73 -1.55
CA SER A 138 -9.26 3.03 -0.26
C SER A 138 -9.16 3.99 0.91
N GLY A 139 -8.41 5.09 0.79
CA GLY A 139 -8.36 6.15 1.81
C GLY A 139 -9.74 6.74 2.08
N ALA A 140 -10.51 7.07 1.03
CA ALA A 140 -11.87 7.58 1.17
C ALA A 140 -12.81 6.57 1.86
N ILE A 141 -12.79 5.30 1.42
CA ILE A 141 -13.60 4.22 2.02
C ILE A 141 -13.28 4.06 3.50
N LEU A 142 -12.00 3.98 3.85
CA LEU A 142 -11.56 3.81 5.23
C LEU A 142 -11.94 5.04 6.08
N THR A 143 -11.83 6.25 5.54
CA THR A 143 -12.32 7.47 6.22
C THR A 143 -13.78 7.34 6.60
N GLN A 144 -14.62 6.87 5.66
CA GLN A 144 -16.05 6.70 5.90
C GLN A 144 -16.34 5.59 6.90
N ILE A 145 -15.65 4.45 6.80
CA ILE A 145 -15.76 3.36 7.77
C ILE A 145 -15.41 3.89 9.17
N PHE A 146 -14.33 4.65 9.33
CA PHE A 146 -13.97 5.24 10.61
C PHE A 146 -14.93 6.32 11.10
N ALA A 147 -15.48 7.14 10.21
CA ALA A 147 -16.51 8.10 10.56
C ALA A 147 -17.80 7.42 11.05
N MET A 148 -18.19 6.31 10.42
CA MET A 148 -19.37 5.52 10.82
C MET A 148 -19.16 4.76 12.13
N ILE A 149 -17.94 4.25 12.37
CA ILE A 149 -17.65 3.39 13.51
C ILE A 149 -17.68 4.13 14.87
N HIS A 150 -17.74 5.46 14.91
CA HIS A 150 -17.88 6.24 16.16
C HIS A 150 -16.93 5.78 17.29
N THR A 151 -15.72 5.32 16.95
CA THR A 151 -14.78 4.82 17.96
C THR A 151 -14.20 5.97 18.78
N PRO A 152 -14.45 6.04 20.10
CA PRO A 152 -13.87 7.06 20.98
C PRO A 152 -12.35 6.87 21.18
N ASP A 153 -11.79 5.71 20.84
CA ASP A 153 -10.42 5.32 21.15
C ASP A 153 -9.43 5.59 20.01
N LYS A 154 -8.86 6.81 20.01
CA LYS A 154 -7.80 7.24 19.09
C LYS A 154 -6.56 6.33 19.11
N SER A 155 -6.32 5.62 20.22
CA SER A 155 -5.20 4.68 20.38
C SER A 155 -5.41 3.39 19.59
N ALA A 156 -6.64 2.84 19.51
CA ALA A 156 -6.92 1.63 18.73
C ALA A 156 -6.69 1.88 17.22
N LEU A 157 -7.02 3.08 16.75
CA LEU A 157 -6.76 3.53 15.38
C LEU A 157 -5.26 3.56 15.07
N LEU A 158 -4.47 4.17 15.95
CA LEU A 158 -3.00 4.22 15.79
C LEU A 158 -2.38 2.82 15.81
N PHE A 159 -2.90 1.91 16.62
CA PHE A 159 -2.45 0.53 16.64
C PHE A 159 -2.76 -0.19 15.33
N MET A 160 -3.98 -0.03 14.81
CA MET A 160 -4.40 -0.62 13.53
C MET A 160 -3.56 -0.07 12.36
N VAL A 161 -3.23 1.22 12.37
CA VAL A 161 -2.33 1.86 11.39
C VAL A 161 -0.90 1.30 11.51
N ALA A 162 -0.40 1.05 12.72
CA ALA A 162 0.94 0.53 12.93
C ALA A 162 1.08 -0.95 12.52
N THR A 163 0.07 -1.77 12.82
CA THR A 163 0.14 -3.23 12.63
C THR A 163 -0.48 -3.70 11.33
N GLY A 164 -1.61 -3.13 10.90
CA GLY A 164 -2.37 -3.58 9.73
C GLY A 164 -1.55 -3.58 8.43
N PRO A 165 -0.96 -2.44 8.01
CA PRO A 165 -0.10 -2.37 6.82
C PRO A 165 1.12 -3.27 6.91
N SER A 166 1.74 -3.35 8.09
CA SER A 166 2.93 -4.17 8.34
C SER A 166 2.63 -5.67 8.22
N MET A 167 1.50 -6.14 8.75
CA MET A 167 1.07 -7.54 8.63
C MET A 167 0.77 -7.91 7.18
N VAL A 168 0.06 -7.03 6.45
CA VAL A 168 -0.28 -7.28 5.05
C VAL A 168 0.97 -7.22 4.15
N ALA A 169 1.89 -6.29 4.42
CA ALA A 169 3.17 -6.20 3.74
C ALA A 169 3.99 -7.48 3.89
N ILE A 170 4.11 -8.01 5.11
CA ILE A 170 4.85 -9.25 5.38
C ILE A 170 4.14 -10.45 4.73
N ALA A 171 2.80 -10.54 4.83
CA ALA A 171 2.05 -11.64 4.23
C ALA A 171 2.17 -11.68 2.69
N LEU A 172 2.19 -10.50 2.04
CA LEU A 172 2.24 -10.37 0.59
C LEU A 172 3.67 -10.29 0.03
N MET A 173 4.71 -10.28 0.87
CA MET A 173 6.10 -10.04 0.43
C MET A 173 6.63 -11.09 -0.55
N PHE A 174 6.12 -12.32 -0.47
CA PHE A 174 6.51 -13.40 -1.39
C PHE A 174 5.71 -13.38 -2.69
N LEU A 175 4.51 -12.77 -2.68
CA LEU A 175 3.63 -12.66 -3.84
C LEU A 175 3.97 -11.45 -4.70
N VAL A 176 4.45 -10.36 -4.10
CA VAL A 176 4.81 -9.12 -4.79
C VAL A 176 6.23 -9.26 -5.35
N ARG A 177 6.36 -10.09 -6.39
CA ARG A 177 7.61 -10.31 -7.11
C ARG A 177 7.41 -10.12 -8.61
N PRO A 178 8.40 -9.58 -9.34
CA PRO A 178 8.32 -9.45 -10.78
C PRO A 178 8.37 -10.86 -11.40
N VAL A 179 7.25 -11.30 -11.95
CA VAL A 179 7.19 -12.59 -12.63
C VAL A 179 7.86 -12.46 -14.00
N ARG A 180 8.99 -13.15 -14.20
CA ARG A 180 9.66 -13.30 -15.50
C ARG A 180 8.89 -14.32 -16.36
N GLY A 181 7.70 -13.96 -16.81
CA GLY A 181 6.91 -14.73 -17.79
C GLY A 181 7.10 -14.19 -19.22
N PRO A 182 6.74 -14.96 -20.28
CA PRO A 182 6.82 -14.50 -21.65
C PRO A 182 6.13 -13.14 -21.82
N ARG A 183 6.82 -12.18 -22.47
CA ARG A 183 6.37 -10.79 -22.73
C ARG A 183 5.19 -10.70 -23.71
N GLN A 184 4.38 -11.75 -23.85
CA GLN A 184 3.26 -11.79 -24.78
C GLN A 184 2.04 -11.14 -24.13
N VAL A 185 1.52 -10.11 -24.79
CA VAL A 185 0.23 -9.49 -24.48
C VAL A 185 -0.82 -10.50 -24.89
N ARG A 186 -1.60 -11.01 -23.92
CA ARG A 186 -2.80 -11.76 -24.29
C ARG A 186 -3.82 -10.70 -24.72
N LYS A 187 -4.49 -10.87 -25.87
CA LYS A 187 -5.54 -9.91 -26.34
C LYS A 187 -6.59 -9.58 -25.25
N TYR A 188 -6.79 -10.49 -24.30
CA TYR A 188 -7.65 -10.33 -23.12
C TYR A 188 -7.16 -9.34 -22.06
N ASP A 189 -5.86 -9.01 -22.00
CA ASP A 189 -5.32 -8.12 -20.96
C ASP A 189 -5.94 -6.72 -21.06
N GLN A 190 -6.10 -6.19 -22.28
CA GLN A 190 -6.69 -4.86 -22.49
C GLN A 190 -8.17 -4.80 -22.06
N SER A 191 -8.93 -5.87 -22.31
CA SER A 191 -10.34 -5.95 -21.87
C SER A 191 -10.45 -6.05 -20.34
N ASN A 192 -9.58 -6.83 -19.69
CA ASN A 192 -9.52 -6.90 -18.23
C ASN A 192 -9.13 -5.56 -17.59
N PHE A 193 -8.17 -4.84 -18.17
CA PHE A 193 -7.81 -3.49 -17.71
C PHE A 193 -8.99 -2.53 -17.83
N LEU A 194 -9.71 -2.56 -18.95
CA LEU A 194 -10.89 -1.72 -19.15
C LEU A 194 -11.99 -2.03 -18.12
N TYR A 195 -12.23 -3.32 -17.86
CA TYR A 195 -13.21 -3.78 -16.87
C TYR A 195 -12.88 -3.29 -15.46
N ILE A 196 -11.63 -3.48 -15.01
CA ILE A 196 -11.17 -3.01 -13.70
C ILE A 196 -11.27 -1.48 -13.61
N TYR A 197 -10.86 -0.77 -14.66
CA TYR A 197 -10.93 0.69 -14.71
C TYR A 197 -12.38 1.20 -14.61
N SER A 198 -13.31 0.56 -15.30
CA SER A 198 -14.75 0.86 -15.22
C SER A 198 -15.30 0.65 -13.81
N ILE A 199 -14.95 -0.46 -13.14
CA ILE A 199 -15.37 -0.70 -11.74
C ILE A 199 -14.81 0.38 -10.81
N CYS A 200 -13.53 0.73 -10.95
CA CYS A 200 -12.91 1.78 -10.15
C CYS A 200 -13.59 3.14 -10.36
N LEU A 201 -13.97 3.51 -11.59
CA LEU A 201 -14.67 4.75 -11.88
C LEU A 201 -16.07 4.80 -11.27
N ILE A 202 -16.82 3.69 -11.35
CA ILE A 202 -18.15 3.59 -10.73
C ILE A 202 -18.02 3.73 -9.21
N LEU A 203 -17.06 3.04 -8.59
CA LEU A 203 -16.80 3.14 -7.16
C LEU A 203 -16.38 4.56 -6.76
N ALA A 204 -15.56 5.23 -7.57
CA ALA A 204 -15.15 6.62 -7.35
C ALA A 204 -16.32 7.61 -7.40
N ALA A 205 -17.19 7.48 -8.41
CA ALA A 205 -18.38 8.32 -8.53
C ALA A 205 -19.34 8.11 -7.36
N TYR A 206 -19.53 6.86 -6.93
CA TYR A 206 -20.33 6.53 -5.74
C TYR A 206 -19.76 7.18 -4.48
N LEU A 207 -18.47 7.00 -4.19
CA LEU A 207 -17.84 7.58 -3.01
C LEU A 207 -17.86 9.11 -3.02
N MET A 208 -17.67 9.73 -4.19
CA MET A 208 -17.81 11.18 -4.36
C MET A 208 -19.22 11.64 -3.99
N GLY A 209 -20.26 10.94 -4.43
CA GLY A 209 -21.64 11.22 -4.04
C GLY A 209 -21.86 11.10 -2.53
N VAL A 210 -21.32 10.05 -1.90
CA VAL A 210 -21.44 9.83 -0.44
C VAL A 210 -20.65 10.87 0.37
N MET A 211 -19.51 11.36 -0.12
CA MET A 211 -18.72 12.38 0.61
C MET A 211 -19.28 13.80 0.50
N ILE A 212 -20.09 14.10 -0.52
CA ILE A 212 -20.70 15.43 -0.71
C ILE A 212 -21.94 15.62 0.18
N VAL A 213 -22.58 14.53 0.58
CA VAL A 213 -23.75 14.50 1.48
C VAL A 213 -23.30 14.46 2.93
#